data_AF-A0A9P3AU32-F1
#
_entry.id   AF-A0A9P3AU32-F1
#
_cell.length_a   1.000
_cell.length_b   1.000
_cell.length_c   1.000
_cell.angle_alpha   90.00
_cell.angle_beta   90.00
_cell.angle_gamma   90.00
#
_symmetry.space_group_name_H-M   'P 1'
#
loop_
_entity.id
_entity.type
_entity.pdbx_description
1 polymer ?
#
loop_
_entity_poly.entity_id
_entity_poly.type
_entity_poly.pdbx_seq_one_letter_code
_entity_poly.pdbx_strand_id
1 'polypeptide(L)' 'MGEEPSISVNSGSVAIFFSNCTLNYVFCQNYPIRQLGNGKEVSFEDLVDMMLNLQNRGVHNINFVTPTQI' A
#
# COMPACT_ATOMS: atom_id res chain seq x y z
N MET A 1 -5.60 -3.25 20.55
CA MET A 1 -4.44 -2.62 19.88
C MET A 1 -3.40 -3.71 19.76
N GLY A 2 -3.35 -4.36 18.60
CA GLY A 2 -2.46 -5.47 18.33
C GLY A 2 -1.79 -5.17 17.01
N GLU A 3 -0.93 -4.16 17.01
CA GLU A 3 0.04 -4.03 15.93
C GLU A 3 1.12 -5.06 16.20
N GLU A 4 1.36 -5.90 15.20
CA GLU A 4 2.45 -6.87 15.22
C GLU A 4 3.76 -6.10 15.46
N PRO A 5 4.65 -6.58 16.35
CA PRO A 5 5.91 -5.91 16.61
C PRO A 5 6.66 -5.72 15.30
N SER A 6 7.17 -4.51 15.06
CA SER A 6 7.90 -4.20 13.82
C SER A 6 9.13 -5.10 13.71
N ILE A 7 9.06 -6.14 12.88
CA ILE A 7 10.24 -6.89 12.46
C ILE A 7 11.00 -6.02 11.44
N SER A 8 11.68 -4.98 11.93
CA SER A 8 12.51 -4.09 11.12
C SER A 8 13.98 -4.38 11.41
N VAL A 9 14.54 -5.35 10.69
CA VAL A 9 15.99 -5.56 10.64
C VAL A 9 16.57 -4.52 9.68
N ASN A 10 16.87 -3.33 10.22
CA ASN A 10 17.63 -2.20 9.63
C ASN A 10 17.27 -1.68 8.21
N SER A 11 16.28 -2.27 7.56
CA SER A 11 15.98 -2.03 6.15
C SER A 11 14.48 -1.82 6.04
N GLY A 12 14.08 -0.65 5.55
CA GLY A 12 12.68 -0.21 5.61
C GLY A 12 11.71 -1.16 4.90
N SER A 13 10.44 -1.10 5.29
CA SER A 13 9.32 -1.63 4.53
C SER A 13 8.50 -0.46 3.98
N VAL A 14 8.01 -0.60 2.76
CA VAL A 14 7.12 0.39 2.14
C VAL A 14 5.83 -0.30 1.77
N ALA A 15 4.71 0.43 1.87
CA ALA A 15 3.40 -0.06 1.48
C ALA A 15 2.86 0.76 0.30
N ILE A 16 2.38 0.06 -0.73
CA ILE A 16 1.60 0.63 -1.83
C ILE A 16 0.13 0.39 -1.51
N PHE A 17 -0.64 1.48 -1.40
CA PHE A 17 -2.07 1.45 -1.12
C PHE A 17 -2.86 1.63 -2.41
N PHE A 18 -3.69 0.65 -2.75
CA PHE A 18 -4.61 0.76 -3.88
C PHE A 18 -5.90 1.45 -3.44
N SER A 19 -6.41 2.38 -4.26
CA SER A 19 -7.71 3.01 -4.04
C SER A 19 -8.86 2.04 -4.38
N ASN A 20 -10.05 2.26 -3.82
CA ASN A 20 -11.29 1.49 -4.07
C ASN A 20 -11.37 0.06 -3.49
N CYS A 21 -11.30 -0.07 -2.16
CA CYS A 21 -11.60 -1.34 -1.49
C CYS A 21 -13.11 -1.62 -1.42
N THR A 22 -13.54 -2.81 -1.82
CA THR A 22 -14.97 -3.25 -1.84
C THR A 22 -15.59 -3.44 -0.44
N LEU A 23 -14.80 -3.51 0.63
CA LEU A 23 -15.26 -3.87 1.98
C LEU A 23 -15.72 -2.68 2.84
N ASN A 24 -17.04 -2.51 3.05
CA ASN A 24 -17.64 -1.30 3.64
C ASN A 24 -17.68 -1.18 5.17
N TYR A 25 -16.53 -1.36 5.82
CA TYR A 25 -16.44 -1.25 7.28
C TYR A 25 -16.43 0.21 7.77
N VAL A 26 -17.32 0.50 8.72
CA VAL A 26 -17.48 1.82 9.35
C VAL A 26 -16.26 2.26 10.19
N PHE A 27 -15.38 1.32 10.56
CA PHE A 27 -14.18 1.57 11.37
C PHE A 27 -12.86 1.40 10.59
N CYS A 28 -12.90 1.53 9.26
CA CYS A 28 -11.70 1.38 8.44
C CYS A 28 -10.75 2.57 8.62
N GLN A 29 -9.52 2.34 9.09
CA GLN A 29 -8.49 3.39 9.19
C GLN A 29 -8.08 3.97 7.81
N ASN A 30 -8.28 3.21 6.73
CA ASN A 30 -8.01 3.64 5.35
C ASN A 30 -9.23 4.27 4.65
N TYR A 31 -10.25 4.68 5.41
CA TYR A 31 -11.48 5.29 4.90
C TYR A 31 -11.25 6.43 3.89
N PRO A 32 -10.30 7.38 4.09
CA PRO A 32 -10.05 8.46 3.11
C PRO A 32 -9.57 7.97 1.74
N ILE A 33 -8.68 6.97 1.69
CA ILE A 33 -8.16 6.41 0.43
C ILE A 33 -9.22 5.52 -0.23
N ARG A 34 -10.08 4.89 0.58
CA ARG A 34 -11.10 3.94 0.13
C ARG A 34 -12.37 4.59 -0.42
N GLN A 35 -12.94 5.58 0.28
CA GLN A 35 -14.29 6.09 -0.02
C GLN A 35 -14.28 7.45 -0.73
N LEU A 36 -13.19 8.22 -0.60
CA LEU A 36 -13.02 9.47 -1.34
C LEU A 36 -12.24 9.28 -2.66
N GLY A 37 -11.77 8.05 -2.93
CA GLY A 37 -10.95 7.76 -4.11
C GLY A 37 -9.65 8.57 -4.12
N ASN A 38 -9.14 8.95 -2.94
CA ASN A 38 -7.93 9.75 -2.82
C ASN A 38 -6.71 8.90 -3.21
N GLY A 39 -6.38 8.98 -4.49
CA GLY A 39 -5.25 8.31 -5.11
C GLY A 39 -4.96 8.92 -6.46
N LYS A 40 -3.89 8.44 -7.10
CA LYS A 40 -3.55 8.80 -8.47
C LYS A 40 -3.79 7.58 -9.35
N GLU A 41 -4.45 7.78 -10.48
CA GLU A 41 -4.48 6.75 -11.52
C GLU A 41 -3.07 6.59 -12.10
N VAL A 42 -2.59 5.35 -12.10
CA VAL A 42 -1.22 5.02 -12.48
C VAL A 42 -1.28 3.89 -13.51
N SER A 43 -0.47 4.00 -14.55
CA SER A 43 -0.35 2.92 -15.54
C SER A 43 0.39 1.72 -14.92
N PHE A 44 0.33 0.57 -15.59
CA PHE A 44 1.08 -0.60 -15.17
C PHE A 44 2.59 -0.32 -15.21
N GLU A 45 3.04 0.38 -16.24
CA GLU A 45 4.42 0.79 -16.43
C GLU A 45 4.89 1.71 -15.29
N ASP A 46 4.08 2.73 -14.94
CA ASP A 46 4.39 3.63 -13.82
C ASP A 46 4.47 2.87 -12.49
N LEU A 47 3.59 1.89 -12.27
CA LEU A 47 3.60 1.06 -11.07
C LEU A 47 4.89 0.23 -10.97
N VAL A 48 5.32 -0.37 -12.09
CA VAL A 48 6.58 -1.11 -12.16
C VAL A 48 7.76 -0.19 -11.85
N ASP A 49 7.79 1.01 -12.45
CA ASP A 49 8.85 1.99 -12.20
C ASP A 49 8.89 2.45 -10.74
N MET A 50 7.72 2.66 -10.12
CA MET A 50 7.62 2.96 -8.69
C MET A 50 8.18 1.82 -7.84
N MET A 51 7.84 0.56 -8.14
CA MET A 51 8.35 -0.60 -7.41
C MET A 51 9.87 -0.76 -7.56
N LEU A 52 10.40 -0.58 -8.77
CA LEU A 52 11.85 -0.62 -9.02
C LEU A 52 12.57 0.52 -8.31
N ASN A 53 11.97 1.72 -8.25
CA ASN A 53 12.54 2.84 -7.50
C ASN A 53 12.59 2.54 -5.99
N LEU A 54 11.55 1.93 -5.44
CA LEU A 54 11.52 1.50 -4.04
C LEU A 54 12.56 0.42 -3.76
N GLN A 55 12.72 -0.55 -4.65
CA GLN A 55 13.76 -1.57 -4.54
C GLN A 55 15.17 -0.94 -4.54
N ASN A 56 15.42 0.02 -5.44
CA ASN A 56 16.71 0.73 -5.52
C ASN A 56 17.03 1.57 -4.27
N ARG A 57 16.01 1.96 -3.48
CA ARG A 57 16.19 2.66 -2.21
C ARG A 57 16.59 1.73 -1.05
N GLY A 58 16.77 0.43 -1.30
CA GLY A 58 17.18 -0.55 -0.29
C GLY A 58 16.04 -0.99 0.63
N VAL A 59 14.79 -0.82 0.18
CA VAL A 59 13.61 -1.33 0.89
C VAL A 59 13.59 -2.85 0.76
N HIS A 60 13.45 -3.56 1.87
CA HIS A 60 13.47 -5.04 1.85
C HIS A 60 12.11 -5.65 1.53
N ASN A 61 11.02 -4.92 1.80
CA ASN A 61 9.67 -5.41 1.61
C ASN A 61 8.78 -4.31 1.01
N ILE A 62 8.07 -4.66 -0.07
CA ILE A 62 6.99 -3.86 -0.63
C ILE A 62 5.68 -4.59 -0.30
N ASN A 63 4.87 -3.98 0.56
CA ASN A 63 3.56 -4.50 0.94
C ASN A 63 2.47 -3.91 0.04
N PHE A 64 1.53 -4.73 -0.39
CA PHE A 64 0.35 -4.26 -1.11
C PHE A 64 -0.85 -4.25 -0.18
N VAL A 65 -1.40 -3.07 0.05
CA VAL A 65 -2.59 -2.88 0.89
C VAL A 65 -3.79 -2.66 -0.03
N THR A 66 -4.85 -3.42 0.25
CA THR A 66 -6.08 -3.53 -0.55
C THR A 66 -5.88 -3.95 -2.02
N PRO A 67 -5.12 -5.03 -2.32
CA PRO A 67 -4.97 -5.53 -3.69
C PRO A 67 -6.21 -6.29 -4.21
N THR A 68 -7.34 -6.23 -3.49
CA THR A 68 -8.51 -7.06 -3.77
C THR A 68 -9.02 -6.79 -5.18
N GLN A 69 -8.83 -7.78 -6.06
CA GLN A 69 -9.52 -7.88 -7.34
C GLN A 69 -11.02 -7.95 -7.08
N ILE A 70 -11.79 -7.27 -7.94
CA ILE A 70 -13.23 -7.52 -8.07
C ILE A 70 -13.42 -8.96 -8.55
#